data_AF-A0A519MBY4-F1
#
_entry.id   AF-A0A519MBY4-F1
#
_cell.length_a   1.000
_cell.length_b   1.000
_cell.length_c   1.000
_cell.angle_alpha   90.00
_cell.angle_beta   90.00
_cell.angle_gamma   90.00
#
_symmetry.space_group_name_H-M   'P 1'
#
loop_
_entity.id
_entity.type
_entity.pdbx_description
1 polymer ?
#
loop_
_entity_poly.entity_id
_entity_poly.type
_entity_poly.pdbx_seq_one_letter_code
_entity_poly.pdbx_strand_id
1 'polypeptide(L)' 'IGAVIIAHLLGAGQTLLDILAFLYVMLRVFYILMYVSDMPTVRSAVWAAALLVNIAILFVGYR' A
#
# COMPACT_ATOMS: atom_id res chain seq x y z
N ILE A 1 6.35 -2.96 -4.72
CA ILE A 1 7.71 -2.59 -4.30
C ILE A 1 8.25 -1.41 -5.11
N GLY A 2 8.18 -1.41 -6.46
CA GLY A 2 8.70 -0.31 -7.30
C GLY A 2 8.21 1.11 -6.95
N ALA A 3 6.94 1.27 -6.54
CA ALA A 3 6.38 2.57 -6.18
C ALA A 3 7.16 3.30 -5.06
N VAL A 4 7.62 2.58 -4.03
CA VAL A 4 8.37 3.18 -2.91
C VAL A 4 9.74 3.70 -3.37
N ILE A 5 10.39 2.95 -4.27
CA ILE A 5 11.69 3.35 -4.84
C ILE A 5 11.51 4.61 -5.69
N ILE A 6 10.48 4.64 -6.53
CA ILE A 6 10.16 5.81 -7.36
C ILE A 6 9.88 7.04 -6.48
N ALA A 7 9.10 6.89 -5.41
CA ALA A 7 8.83 7.98 -4.48
C ALA A 7 10.09 8.51 -3.77
N HIS A 8 11.03 7.64 -3.39
CA HIS A 8 12.33 8.05 -2.85
C HIS A 8 13.16 8.80 -3.89
N LEU A 9 13.22 8.32 -5.14
CA LEU A 9 13.95 8.97 -6.23
C LEU A 9 13.38 10.36 -6.58
N LEU A 10 12.06 10.52 -6.44
CA LEU A 10 11.38 11.80 -6.57
C LEU A 10 11.56 12.69 -5.33
N GLY A 11 12.27 12.27 -4.29
CA GLY A 11 12.47 13.06 -3.08
C GLY A 11 11.16 13.36 -2.34
N ALA A 12 10.25 12.38 -2.26
CA ALA A 12 9.05 12.50 -1.46
C ALA A 12 9.38 12.69 0.03
N GLY A 13 8.48 13.35 0.78
CA GLY A 13 8.64 13.51 2.22
C GLY A 13 8.70 12.15 2.93
N GLN A 14 9.83 11.85 3.58
CA GLN A 14 10.12 10.53 4.17
C GLN A 14 9.01 10.04 5.10
N THR A 15 8.55 10.88 6.04
CA THR A 15 7.53 10.51 7.02
C THR A 15 6.21 10.04 6.36
N LEU A 16 5.76 10.75 5.33
CA LEU A 16 4.51 10.39 4.64
C LEU A 16 4.68 9.09 3.84
N LEU A 17 5.84 8.92 3.20
CA LEU A 17 6.19 7.70 2.49
C LEU A 17 6.25 6.48 3.42
N ASP A 18 6.86 6.63 4.61
CA ASP A 18 6.96 5.58 5.62
C ASP A 18 5.58 5.16 6.14
N ILE A 19 4.69 6.12 6.42
CA ILE A 19 3.31 5.83 6.84
C ILE A 19 2.54 5.06 5.76
N LEU A 20 2.63 5.51 4.50
CA LEU A 20 1.96 4.83 3.38
C LEU A 20 2.54 3.42 3.14
N ALA A 21 3.86 3.27 3.25
CA ALA A 21 4.52 1.98 3.11
C ALA A 21 4.11 1.02 4.23
N PHE A 22 4.07 1.50 5.48
CA PHE A 22 3.58 0.73 6.61
C PHE A 22 2.11 0.30 6.42
N LEU A 23 1.24 1.22 6.03
CA LEU A 23 -0.17 0.94 5.74
C LEU A 23 -0.33 -0.12 4.65
N TYR A 24 0.46 -0.03 3.57
CA TYR A 24 0.45 -1.03 2.51
C TYR A 24 0.80 -2.43 3.06
N VAL A 25 1.87 -2.55 3.85
CA VAL A 25 2.27 -3.83 4.45
C VAL A 25 1.18 -4.37 5.37
N MET A 26 0.58 -3.54 6.22
CA MET A 26 -0.54 -3.95 7.08
C MET A 26 -1.72 -4.49 6.26
N LEU A 27 -2.10 -3.83 5.18
CA LEU A 27 -3.16 -4.31 4.27
C LEU A 27 -2.81 -5.67 3.65
N ARG A 28 -1.54 -5.95 3.36
CA ARG A 28 -1.11 -7.28 2.88
C ARG A 28 -1.24 -8.35 3.95
N VAL A 29 -0.91 -8.04 5.21
CA VAL A 29 -1.12 -8.95 6.33
C VAL A 29 -2.61 -9.25 6.50
N PHE A 30 -3.47 -8.22 6.50
CA PHE A 30 -4.92 -8.42 6.55
C PHE A 30 -5.46 -9.22 5.39
N TYR A 31 -4.97 -9.01 4.17
CA TYR A 31 -5.37 -9.81 3.02
C TYR A 31 -5.12 -11.30 3.24
N ILE A 32 -3.97 -11.66 3.81
CA ILE A 32 -3.63 -13.06 4.14
C ILE A 32 -4.60 -13.60 5.20
N LEU A 33 -4.91 -12.83 6.25
CA LEU A 33 -5.88 -13.23 7.28
C LEU A 33 -7.27 -13.49 6.68
N MET A 34 -7.74 -12.62 5.77
CA MET A 34 -9.03 -12.80 5.08
C MET A 34 -9.02 -14.00 4.13
N TYR A 35 -7.87 -14.32 3.55
CA TYR A 35 -7.70 -15.51 2.72
C TYR A 35 -7.84 -16.79 3.56
N VAL A 36 -7.17 -16.85 4.71
CA VAL A 36 -7.21 -18.01 5.61
C VAL A 36 -8.59 -18.16 6.26
N SER A 37 -9.28 -17.04 6.51
CA SER A 37 -10.62 -17.04 7.13
C SER A 37 -11.77 -17.29 6.14
N ASP A 38 -11.46 -17.58 4.87
CA ASP A 38 -12.42 -17.79 3.79
C ASP A 38 -13.47 -16.67 3.64
N MET A 39 -13.02 -15.40 3.74
CA MET A 39 -13.87 -14.21 3.61
C MET A 39 -13.64 -13.52 2.25
N PRO A 40 -14.25 -14.01 1.15
CA PRO A 40 -13.88 -13.59 -0.21
C PRO A 40 -14.21 -12.13 -0.54
N THR A 41 -15.31 -11.60 -0.02
CA THR A 41 -15.73 -10.21 -0.27
C THR A 41 -14.77 -9.21 0.38
N VAL A 42 -14.45 -9.43 1.66
CA VAL A 42 -13.52 -8.59 2.42
C VAL A 42 -12.11 -8.69 1.84
N ARG A 43 -11.67 -9.88 1.44
CA ARG A 43 -10.38 -10.09 0.76
C ARG A 43 -10.23 -9.21 -0.48
N SER A 44 -11.25 -9.16 -1.33
CA SER A 44 -11.25 -8.32 -2.54
C SER A 44 -11.23 -6.82 -2.21
N ALA A 45 -11.97 -6.40 -1.18
CA ALA A 45 -11.95 -5.01 -0.72
C ALA A 45 -10.56 -4.60 -0.17
N VAL A 46 -9.93 -5.45 0.66
CA VAL A 46 -8.59 -5.22 1.20
C VAL A 46 -7.55 -5.17 0.08
N TRP A 47 -7.68 -6.01 -0.94
CA TRP A 47 -6.82 -5.96 -2.12
C TRP A 47 -6.96 -4.62 -2.86
N ALA A 48 -8.19 -4.15 -3.10
CA ALA A 48 -8.44 -2.89 -3.77
C ALA A 48 -7.90 -1.70 -2.96
N ALA A 49 -8.07 -1.71 -1.64
CA ALA A 49 -7.49 -0.70 -0.75
C ALA A 49 -5.95 -0.70 -0.83
N ALA A 50 -5.31 -1.87 -0.82
CA ALA A 50 -3.86 -1.98 -0.96
C ALA A 50 -3.36 -1.46 -2.32
N LEU A 51 -4.14 -1.67 -3.39
CA LEU A 51 -3.86 -1.11 -4.71
C LEU A 51 -3.90 0.42 -4.68
N LEU A 52 -4.95 1.01 -4.09
CA LEU A 52 -5.08 2.47 -3.96
C LEU A 52 -3.93 3.09 -3.16
N VAL A 53 -3.53 2.46 -2.05
CA VAL A 53 -2.36 2.91 -1.27
C VAL A 53 -1.09 2.81 -2.11
N ASN A 54 -0.91 1.76 -2.92
CA ASN A 54 0.26 1.65 -3.79
C ASN A 54 0.32 2.74 -4.86
N ILE A 55 -0.84 3.10 -5.42
CA ILE A 55 -0.97 4.23 -6.34
C ILE A 55 -0.64 5.54 -5.63
N ALA A 56 -1.15 5.77 -4.42
CA ALA A 56 -0.84 6.95 -3.64
C ALA A 56 0.68 7.09 -3.38
N ILE A 57 1.35 5.99 -3.02
CA ILE A 57 2.82 5.95 -2.88
C ILE A 57 3.52 6.38 -4.18
N LEU A 58 3.07 5.91 -5.34
CA LEU A 58 3.71 6.23 -6.61
C LEU A 58 3.72 7.75 -6.88
N PHE A 59 2.64 8.46 -6.51
CA PHE A 59 2.47 9.87 -6.81
C PHE A 59 2.88 10.82 -5.68
N VAL A 60 3.22 10.32 -4.49
CA VAL A 60 3.51 11.17 -3.33
C VAL A 60 4.75 12.07 -3.49
N GLY A 61 5.67 11.72 -4.40
CA GLY A 61 6.85 12.53 -4.74
C GLY A 61 6.68 13.42 -5.97
N TYR A 62 5.55 13.34 -6.66
CA TYR A 62 5.31 14.10 -7.89
C TYR A 62 5.02 15.56 -7.54
N ARG A 63 5.85 16.49 -8.05
CA ARG A 63 5.76 17.94 -7.82
C ARG A 63 5.99 18.69 -9.13
#